data_AF-A0A820RCY0-F1
#
_entry.id   AF-A0A820RCY0-F1
#
_cell.length_a   1.000
_cell.length_b   1.000
_cell.length_c   1.000
_cell.angle_alpha   90.00
_cell.angle_beta   90.00
_cell.angle_gamma   90.00
#
_symmetry.space_group_name_H-M   'P 1'
#
loop_
_entity.id
_entity.type
_entity.pdbx_description
1 polymer ?
#
loop_
_entity_poly.entity_id
_entity_poly.type
_entity_poly.pdbx_seq_one_letter_code
_entity_poly.pdbx_strand_id
1 'polypeptide(L)'
;NESKDPKQNVPRYLNDLYVLEYKGNSCSWEQPMIINASPSERESHSSVFYRGQIENRPKLIIYGGMNGHRLGDLWNFHLDFSQWTQITPSGLAPQPRSLHSAVVMGNR
;
A
#
# COMPACT_ATOMS: atom_id res chain seq x y z
N ASN A 1 15.43 -11.48 -1.10
CA ASN A 1 16.87 -11.38 -1.41
C ASN A 1 17.12 -12.18 -2.68
N GLU A 2 17.55 -11.52 -3.76
CA GLU A 2 17.91 -12.21 -5.02
C GLU A 2 19.36 -12.67 -5.09
N SER A 3 20.14 -12.40 -4.04
CA SER A 3 21.50 -12.88 -3.94
C SER A 3 21.53 -14.41 -3.85
N LYS A 4 22.41 -15.02 -4.65
CA LYS A 4 22.81 -16.43 -4.49
C LYS A 4 23.77 -16.64 -3.31
N ASP A 5 24.38 -15.56 -2.82
CA ASP A 5 25.24 -15.55 -1.63
C ASP A 5 24.45 -15.03 -0.43
N PRO A 6 24.23 -15.82 0.64
CA PRO A 6 23.51 -15.39 1.84
C PRO A 6 24.19 -14.24 2.60
N LYS A 7 25.46 -13.94 2.31
CA LYS A 7 26.19 -12.80 2.90
C LYS A 7 25.99 -11.50 2.12
N GLN A 8 25.41 -11.56 0.93
CA GLN A 8 25.04 -10.38 0.15
C GLN A 8 23.52 -10.23 0.15
N ASN A 9 23.05 -8.99 0.26
CA ASN A 9 21.63 -8.69 0.15
C ASN A 9 21.40 -7.92 -1.15
N VAL A 10 20.83 -8.57 -2.15
CA VAL A 10 20.29 -7.89 -3.33
C VAL A 10 18.82 -7.58 -3.00
N PRO A 11 18.49 -6.30 -2.73
CA PRO A 11 17.13 -5.92 -2.38
C PRO A 11 16.23 -6.23 -3.58
N ARG A 12 15.15 -6.97 -3.29
CA ARG A 12 14.05 -7.19 -4.23
C ARG A 12 12.84 -6.54 -3.61
N TYR A 13 12.41 -5.45 -4.21
CA TYR A 13 11.16 -4.81 -3.86
C TYR A 13 10.00 -5.68 -4.39
N LEU A 14 8.89 -5.71 -3.65
CA LEU A 14 7.68 -6.43 -4.04
C LEU A 14 6.50 -5.46 -4.11
N ASN A 15 5.49 -5.81 -4.90
CA ASN A 15 4.19 -5.15 -4.97
C ASN A 15 3.03 -6.14 -4.78
N ASP A 16 3.32 -7.30 -4.20
CA ASP A 16 2.28 -8.26 -3.85
C ASP A 16 1.42 -7.72 -2.71
N LEU A 17 0.13 -8.01 -2.77
CA LEU A 17 -0.82 -7.72 -1.72
C LEU A 17 -1.33 -9.05 -1.18
N TYR A 18 -1.26 -9.22 0.13
CA TYR A 18 -1.91 -10.31 0.83
C TYR A 18 -2.94 -9.73 1.80
N VAL A 19 -4.09 -10.39 1.88
CA VAL A 19 -5.17 -10.04 2.79
C VAL A 19 -5.31 -11.16 3.81
N LEU A 20 -5.37 -10.80 5.09
CA LEU A 20 -5.63 -11.73 6.17
C LEU A 20 -7.11 -11.68 6.51
N GLU A 21 -7.82 -12.78 6.25
CA GLU A 21 -9.23 -12.91 6.57
C GLU A 21 -9.42 -13.65 7.89
N TYR A 22 -10.24 -13.07 8.78
CA TYR A 22 -10.70 -13.69 10.02
C TYR A 22 -12.19 -14.04 9.91
N LYS A 23 -12.53 -15.33 10.00
CA LYS A 23 -13.91 -15.84 9.96
C LYS A 23 -14.17 -16.74 11.17
N GLY A 24 -14.69 -16.17 12.25
CA GLY A 24 -14.91 -16.90 13.49
C GLY A 24 -13.59 -17.43 14.07
N ASN A 25 -13.39 -18.75 14.04
CA ASN A 25 -12.17 -19.41 14.51
C ASN A 25 -11.15 -19.71 13.39
N SER A 26 -11.44 -19.37 12.12
CA SER A 26 -10.48 -19.52 11.03
C SER A 26 -9.76 -18.20 10.71
N CYS A 27 -8.48 -18.33 10.37
CA CYS A 27 -7.61 -17.24 9.97
C CYS A 27 -6.81 -17.72 8.75
N SER A 28 -6.98 -17.06 7.61
CA SER A 28 -6.35 -17.47 6.35
C SER A 28 -5.80 -16.29 5.59
N TRP A 29 -4.60 -16.46 5.05
CA TRP A 29 -4.02 -15.53 4.08
C TRP A 29 -4.57 -15.83 2.70
N GLU A 30 -4.98 -14.80 1.99
CA GLU A 30 -5.32 -14.87 0.57
C GLU A 30 -4.54 -13.82 -0.23
N GLN A 31 -4.26 -14.14 -1.48
CA GLN A 31 -3.71 -13.20 -2.44
C GLN A 31 -4.87 -12.78 -3.36
N PRO A 32 -5.46 -11.58 -3.18
CA PRO A 32 -6.57 -11.15 -4.01
C PRO A 32 -6.13 -10.99 -5.48
N MET A 33 -7.04 -11.30 -6.40
CA MET A 33 -6.84 -10.96 -7.81
C MET A 33 -6.89 -9.44 -7.96
N ILE A 34 -5.74 -8.85 -8.29
CA ILE A 34 -5.63 -7.42 -8.58
C ILE A 34 -6.03 -7.18 -10.03
N ILE A 35 -7.01 -6.31 -10.23
CA ILE A 35 -7.44 -5.88 -11.56
C ILE A 35 -6.83 -4.51 -11.85
N ASN A 36 -6.21 -4.33 -13.02
CA ASN A 36 -5.56 -3.09 -13.49
C ASN A 36 -4.19 -2.77 -12.86
N ALA A 37 -3.77 -1.50 -12.98
CA ALA A 37 -2.48 -0.99 -12.52
C ALA A 37 -2.40 -1.00 -10.99
N SER A 38 -1.30 -1.55 -10.47
CA SER A 38 -0.95 -1.54 -9.05
C SER A 38 0.20 -0.57 -8.78
N PRO A 39 0.43 -0.19 -7.50
CA PRO A 39 1.63 0.51 -7.12
C PRO A 39 2.87 -0.26 -7.58
N SER A 40 3.92 0.46 -7.97
CA SER A 40 5.24 -0.15 -8.18
C SER A 40 5.69 -0.88 -6.92
N GLU A 41 6.57 -1.86 -7.10
CA GLU A 41 7.26 -2.50 -6.02
C GLU A 41 7.89 -1.47 -5.09
N ARG A 42 7.75 -1.66 -3.78
CA ARG A 42 8.19 -0.66 -2.79
C ARG A 42 8.32 -1.26 -1.39
N GLU A 43 9.25 -0.73 -0.61
CA GLU A 43 9.34 -0.98 0.83
C GLU A 43 9.12 0.31 1.63
N SER A 44 8.88 0.17 2.93
CA SER A 44 8.84 1.28 3.90
C SER A 44 7.90 2.43 3.52
N HIS A 45 6.83 2.13 2.80
CA HIS A 45 5.69 3.03 2.60
C HIS A 45 4.88 3.13 3.90
N SER A 46 4.14 4.22 4.06
CA SER A 46 3.12 4.29 5.11
C SER A 46 1.77 3.87 4.53
N SER A 47 0.91 3.33 5.39
CA SER A 47 -0.45 2.94 5.00
C SER A 47 -1.45 3.37 6.05
N VAL A 48 -2.67 3.68 5.62
CA VAL A 48 -3.79 3.97 6.50
C VAL A 48 -5.07 3.35 5.98
N PHE A 49 -5.91 2.89 6.90
CA PHE A 49 -7.28 2.48 6.58
C PHE A 49 -8.22 3.68 6.71
N TYR A 50 -9.04 3.91 5.67
CA TYR A 50 -9.97 5.02 5.64
C TYR A 50 -11.36 4.55 5.18
N ARG A 51 -12.41 5.02 5.85
CA ARG A 51 -13.80 4.81 5.46
C ARG A 51 -14.49 6.17 5.41
N GLY A 52 -14.78 6.65 4.20
CA GLY A 52 -15.42 7.95 4.01
C GLY A 52 -16.87 7.95 4.49
N GLN A 53 -17.35 9.08 5.02
CA GLN A 53 -18.72 9.18 5.53
C GLN A 53 -19.79 9.09 4.43
N ILE A 54 -19.49 9.62 3.23
CA ILE A 54 -20.45 9.70 2.12
C ILE A 54 -20.51 8.37 1.38
N GLU A 55 -19.36 7.85 0.96
CA GLU A 55 -19.30 6.60 0.20
C GLU A 55 -19.48 5.37 1.09
N ASN A 56 -19.17 5.47 2.39
CA ASN A 56 -19.15 4.39 3.38
C ASN A 56 -18.35 3.14 2.95
N ARG A 57 -17.46 3.29 1.96
CA ARG A 57 -16.62 2.22 1.44
C ARG A 57 -15.23 2.26 2.07
N PRO A 58 -14.75 1.12 2.61
CA PRO A 58 -13.41 1.03 3.16
C PRO A 58 -12.37 1.05 2.03
N LYS A 59 -11.29 1.80 2.24
CA LYS A 59 -10.13 1.81 1.36
C LYS A 59 -8.84 1.81 2.17
N LEU A 60 -7.84 1.11 1.65
CA LEU A 60 -6.46 1.21 2.13
C LEU A 60 -5.77 2.28 1.30
N ILE A 61 -5.13 3.26 1.94
CA ILE A 61 -4.36 4.31 1.26
C ILE A 61 -2.89 4.09 1.59
N ILE A 62 -2.03 4.14 0.58
CA ILE A 62 -0.57 4.06 0.76
C ILE A 62 0.11 5.29 0.17
N TYR A 63 1.16 5.76 0.83
CA TYR A 63 1.96 6.90 0.37
C TYR A 63 3.46 6.61 0.45
N GLY A 64 4.17 6.97 -0.62
CA GLY A 64 5.61 6.93 -0.70
C GLY A 64 6.18 5.52 -0.58
N GLY A 65 7.28 5.41 0.17
CA GLY A 65 8.14 4.22 0.19
C GLY A 65 9.38 4.42 -0.68
N MET A 66 10.05 3.33 -1.01
CA MET A 66 11.18 3.36 -1.94
C MET A 66 11.38 2.06 -2.73
N ASN A 67 11.95 2.21 -3.93
CA ASN A 67 12.42 1.12 -4.80
C ASN A 67 13.73 1.50 -5.51
N GLY A 68 14.79 1.70 -4.73
CA GLY A 68 16.07 2.28 -5.18
C GLY A 68 16.08 3.82 -5.18
N HIS A 69 14.91 4.45 -5.18
CA HIS A 69 14.72 5.89 -4.93
C HIS A 69 13.44 6.12 -4.11
N ARG A 70 13.33 7.29 -3.48
CA ARG A 70 12.14 7.64 -2.68
C ARG A 70 10.95 7.92 -3.59
N LEU A 71 9.79 7.39 -3.21
CA LEU A 71 8.53 7.55 -3.91
C LEU A 71 7.67 8.63 -3.23
N GLY A 72 6.85 9.32 -4.01
CA GLY A 72 5.94 10.38 -3.56
C GLY A 72 4.55 10.26 -4.20
N ASP A 73 4.21 9.08 -4.69
CA ASP A 73 2.90 8.76 -5.24
C ASP A 73 1.93 8.32 -4.12
N LEU A 74 0.64 8.54 -4.37
CA LEU A 74 -0.46 8.18 -3.50
C LEU A 74 -1.33 7.17 -4.22
N TRP A 75 -1.62 6.05 -3.56
CA TRP A 75 -2.48 5.01 -4.10
C TRP A 75 -3.55 4.66 -3.10
N ASN A 76 -4.71 4.25 -3.60
CA ASN A 76 -5.74 3.65 -2.76
C ASN A 76 -6.24 2.33 -3.35
N PHE A 77 -6.50 1.38 -2.47
CA PHE A 77 -7.05 0.08 -2.78
C PHE A 77 -8.50 0.02 -2.31
N HIS A 78 -9.41 -0.20 -3.25
CA HIS A 78 -10.82 -0.43 -2.99
C HIS A 78 -11.04 -1.90 -2.63
N LEU A 79 -11.38 -2.18 -1.37
CA LEU A 79 -11.57 -3.56 -0.88
C LEU A 79 -12.75 -4.26 -1.56
N ASP A 80 -13.79 -3.52 -1.96
CA ASP A 80 -15.01 -4.10 -2.55
C ASP A 80 -14.78 -4.73 -3.94
N PHE A 81 -13.81 -4.21 -4.70
CA PHE A 81 -13.56 -4.63 -6.09
C PHE A 81 -12.12 -5.10 -6.33
N SER A 82 -11.31 -5.16 -5.27
CA SER A 82 -9.89 -5.52 -5.32
C SER A 82 -9.08 -4.75 -6.36
N GLN A 83 -9.27 -3.42 -6.38
CA GLN A 83 -8.68 -2.54 -7.39
C GLN A 83 -7.86 -1.42 -6.76
N TRP A 84 -6.66 -1.22 -7.29
CA TRP A 84 -5.83 -0.07 -7.01
C TRP A 84 -6.20 1.10 -7.92
N THR A 85 -6.06 2.31 -7.38
CA THR A 85 -6.19 3.54 -8.16
C THR A 85 -5.18 4.56 -7.66
N GLN A 86 -4.39 5.10 -8.57
CA GLN A 86 -3.47 6.18 -8.28
C GLN A 86 -4.25 7.48 -8.07
N ILE A 87 -3.95 8.19 -6.99
CA ILE A 87 -4.58 9.46 -6.66
C ILE A 87 -3.58 10.59 -6.92
N THR A 88 -4.05 11.65 -7.57
CA THR A 88 -3.33 12.92 -7.66
C THR A 88 -4.04 13.95 -6.78
N PRO A 89 -3.61 14.13 -5.51
CA PRO A 89 -4.23 15.11 -4.63
C PRO A 89 -3.92 16.53 -5.09
N SER A 90 -4.89 17.44 -4.90
CA SER A 90 -4.68 18.88 -5.09
C SER A 90 -3.84 19.48 -3.96
N GLY A 91 -3.12 20.56 -4.25
CA GLY A 91 -2.32 21.30 -3.27
C GLY A 91 -0.85 20.88 -3.22
N LEU A 92 -0.14 21.29 -2.17
CA LEU A 92 1.28 20.98 -1.99
C LEU A 92 1.44 19.60 -1.37
N ALA A 93 1.78 18.62 -2.22
CA ALA A 93 2.13 17.29 -1.75
C ALA A 93 3.45 17.31 -0.95
N PRO A 94 3.61 16.43 0.06
CA PRO A 94 4.89 16.26 0.70
C PRO A 94 5.96 15.78 -0.31
N GLN A 95 7.24 16.05 -0.04
CA GLN A 95 8.33 15.46 -0.84
C GLN A 95 8.35 13.93 -0.73
N PRO A 96 8.86 13.21 -1.76
CA PRO A 96 9.05 11.76 -1.73
C PRO A 96 9.80 11.27 -0.48
N ARG A 97 9.32 10.20 0.16
CA ARG A 97 9.85 9.73 1.47
C ARG A 97 9.57 8.25 1.74
N SER A 98 10.43 7.65 2.56
CA SER A 98 10.32 6.29 3.11
C SER A 98 10.59 6.31 4.61
N LEU A 99 10.31 5.20 5.32
CA LEU A 99 10.54 5.04 6.77
C LEU A 99 9.78 6.07 7.63
N HIS A 100 8.54 6.37 7.23
CA HIS A 100 7.69 7.35 7.90
C HIS A 100 6.37 6.71 8.34
N SER A 101 5.65 7.38 9.23
CA SER A 101 4.31 6.99 9.67
C SER A 101 3.22 7.86 9.04
N ALA A 102 2.01 7.34 9.05
CA ALA A 102 0.80 8.08 8.70
C ALA A 102 -0.33 7.69 9.65
N VAL A 103 -1.26 8.60 9.86
CA VAL A 103 -2.47 8.40 10.67
C VAL A 103 -3.61 9.18 10.04
N VAL A 104 -4.83 8.66 10.12
CA VAL A 104 -6.05 9.39 9.76
C VAL A 104 -6.51 10.19 10.97
N MET A 105 -6.79 11.48 10.77
CA MET A 105 -7.31 12.37 11.81
C MET A 105 -8.76 12.76 11.50
N GLY A 106 -9.69 12.09 12.18
CA GLY A 106 -11.13 12.28 11.94
C GLY A 106 -11.52 11.78 10.55
N ASN A 107 -12.08 12.67 9.71
CA ASN A 107 -12.40 12.36 8.32
C ASN A 107 -11.30 12.83 7.34
N ARG A 108 -10.12 13.19 7.84
CA ARG A 108 -9.02 13.79 7.09
C ARG A 108 -7.76 12.93 7.18
#